data_AF-A0A923VQP2-F1
#
_entry.id   AF-A0A923VQP2-F1
#
_cell.length_a   1.000
_cell.length_b   1.000
_cell.length_c   1.000
_cell.angle_alpha   90.00
_cell.angle_beta   90.00
_cell.angle_gamma   90.00
#
_symmetry.space_group_name_H-M   'P 1'
#
loop_
_entity.id
_entity.type
_entity.pdbx_description
1 polymer ?
#
loop_
_entity_poly.entity_id
_entity_poly.type
_entity_poly.pdbx_seq_one_letter_code
_entity_poly.pdbx_strand_id
1 'polypeptide(L)'
;MKNLKFLLLFIIFQANAQQGGMWIPSLLQGMNETEMKSLGMKMTAKDIYDANKSSIKDAVPQFDGGCTAEMISAKGLLLTNHHCGFDAIQNLTSVDNDYLTDGFWAYKMSEELPAKDVDVMFIVSINDVTKQILEGTENILAEADRQKKIQENIIKLSANFKKETWQENKIRAFFEGNQYILFVTETFKDIRLVGTPPSSIGKFGSDTDNWVWPRHTGDFSMFRIYADKNNRPAEYAADNVPYIPKHFLPISLDGVKENDFTMVMGYPGRTNEYLPAVAIEQILNELNPAKIEIRDKALKVA
;
A
#
# COMPACT_ATOMS: atom_id res chain seq x y z
N MET A 1 64.45 26.63 7.55
CA MET A 1 63.94 25.35 8.08
C MET A 1 62.51 25.56 8.52
N LYS A 2 61.60 24.73 7.99
CA LYS A 2 60.30 24.27 8.53
C LYS A 2 59.52 25.34 9.32
N ASN A 3 58.40 25.84 8.82
CA ASN A 3 57.13 25.17 9.10
C ASN A 3 56.08 25.49 8.02
N LEU A 4 55.80 24.50 7.18
CA LEU A 4 54.70 24.46 6.24
C LEU A 4 53.41 24.33 7.07
N LYS A 5 52.64 25.42 7.19
CA LYS A 5 51.30 25.37 7.79
C LYS A 5 50.37 24.64 6.82
N PHE A 6 50.20 23.33 7.04
CA PHE A 6 49.16 22.54 6.40
C PHE A 6 47.80 23.05 6.89
N LEU A 7 47.08 23.78 6.04
CA LEU A 7 45.66 24.05 6.23
C LEU A 7 44.93 22.78 5.77
N LEU A 8 44.72 21.84 6.68
CA LEU A 8 43.85 20.69 6.42
C LEU A 8 42.41 21.22 6.41
N LEU A 9 41.88 21.49 5.23
CA LEU A 9 40.46 21.75 5.04
C LEU A 9 39.74 20.43 5.33
N PHE A 10 39.17 20.29 6.53
CA PHE A 10 38.21 19.21 6.81
C PHE A 10 36.97 19.48 5.95
N ILE A 11 36.94 18.93 4.74
CA ILE A 11 35.70 18.74 4.00
C ILE A 11 34.96 17.63 4.75
N ILE A 12 34.18 18.01 5.76
CA ILE A 12 33.19 17.13 6.35
C ILE A 12 32.13 16.95 5.28
N PHE A 13 32.24 15.90 4.47
CA PHE A 13 31.10 15.38 3.73
C PHE A 13 30.10 14.92 4.79
N GLN A 14 29.12 15.77 5.07
CA GLN A 14 27.89 15.39 5.74
C GLN A 14 27.16 14.43 4.79
N ALA A 15 27.58 13.16 4.77
CA ALA A 15 26.83 12.09 4.13
C ALA A 15 25.65 11.76 5.04
N ASN A 16 24.66 12.66 5.10
CA ASN A 16 23.34 12.31 5.60
C ASN A 16 22.66 11.48 4.51
N ALA A 17 23.03 10.20 4.43
CA ALA A 17 22.29 9.25 3.62
C ALA A 17 21.06 8.85 4.42
N GLN A 18 19.88 9.13 3.87
CA GLN A 18 18.64 8.56 4.39
C GLN A 18 18.75 7.03 4.21
N GLN A 19 18.77 6.28 5.32
CA GLN A 19 18.80 4.82 5.27
C GLN A 19 17.37 4.29 5.14
N GLY A 20 17.14 3.40 4.16
CA GLY A 20 15.80 2.97 3.76
C GLY A 20 15.09 4.00 2.89
N GLY A 21 13.86 3.69 2.48
CA GLY A 21 13.04 4.59 1.66
C GLY A 21 11.80 3.92 1.10
N MET A 22 10.78 4.73 0.82
CA MET A 22 9.55 4.32 0.14
C MET A 22 9.51 5.02 -1.22
N TRP A 23 9.78 4.27 -2.28
CA TRP A 23 10.02 4.81 -3.62
C TRP A 23 8.79 4.71 -4.50
N ILE A 24 8.54 5.72 -5.33
CA ILE A 24 7.46 5.67 -6.33
C ILE A 24 7.88 4.67 -7.43
N PRO A 25 7.09 3.61 -7.72
CA PRO A 25 7.52 2.54 -8.63
C PRO A 25 7.90 3.02 -10.04
N SER A 26 7.25 4.08 -10.54
CA SER A 26 7.55 4.66 -11.85
C SER A 26 8.89 5.43 -11.93
N LEU A 27 9.57 5.63 -10.79
CA LEU A 27 10.81 6.40 -10.68
C LEU A 27 12.02 5.55 -10.27
N LEU A 28 11.92 4.22 -10.37
CA LEU A 28 12.99 3.31 -9.94
C LEU A 28 14.23 3.32 -10.86
N GLN A 29 14.07 3.75 -12.11
CA GLN A 29 15.19 3.79 -13.06
C GLN A 29 16.29 4.75 -12.59
N GLY A 30 17.54 4.30 -12.63
CA GLY A 30 18.70 5.08 -12.20
C GLY A 30 19.24 4.62 -10.86
N MET A 31 19.15 5.47 -9.83
CA MET A 31 19.76 5.21 -8.52
C MET A 31 19.19 3.95 -7.86
N ASN A 32 17.86 3.84 -7.75
CA ASN A 32 17.23 2.72 -7.07
C ASN A 32 17.46 1.40 -7.79
N GLU A 33 17.33 1.35 -9.12
CA GLU A 33 17.61 0.14 -9.90
C GLU A 33 19.06 -0.31 -9.77
N THR A 34 20.01 0.63 -9.75
CA THR A 34 21.44 0.32 -9.57
C THR A 34 21.69 -0.30 -8.20
N GLU A 35 21.10 0.27 -7.15
CA GLU A 35 21.18 -0.24 -5.78
C GLU A 35 20.51 -1.61 -5.65
N MET A 36 19.28 -1.77 -6.13
CA MET A 36 18.58 -3.06 -6.08
C MET A 36 19.36 -4.16 -6.82
N LYS A 37 19.95 -3.86 -7.99
CA LYS A 37 20.80 -4.81 -8.73
C LYS A 37 22.09 -5.15 -7.99
N SER A 38 22.73 -4.19 -7.32
CA SER A 38 23.93 -4.46 -6.51
C SER A 38 23.63 -5.33 -5.29
N LEU A 39 22.41 -5.23 -4.75
CA LEU A 39 21.89 -6.08 -3.67
C LEU A 39 21.40 -7.46 -4.14
N GLY A 40 21.38 -7.74 -5.45
CA GLY A 40 21.10 -9.07 -5.99
C GLY A 40 19.86 -9.16 -6.88
N MET A 41 19.07 -8.09 -7.04
CA MET A 41 17.91 -8.07 -7.93
C MET A 41 18.29 -8.45 -9.37
N LYS A 42 17.59 -9.43 -9.94
CA LYS A 42 17.81 -9.87 -11.33
C LYS A 42 16.86 -9.20 -12.33
N MET A 43 15.73 -8.69 -11.83
CA MET A 43 14.74 -7.94 -12.61
C MET A 43 15.24 -6.58 -13.05
N THR A 44 14.47 -5.90 -13.89
CA THR A 44 14.63 -4.51 -14.30
C THR A 44 13.57 -3.63 -13.67
N ALA A 45 13.77 -2.31 -13.67
CA ALA A 45 12.73 -1.37 -13.22
C ALA A 45 11.41 -1.52 -13.99
N LYS A 46 11.46 -1.93 -15.27
CA LYS A 46 10.26 -2.16 -16.10
C LYS A 46 9.48 -3.42 -15.71
N ASP A 47 10.15 -4.44 -15.17
CA ASP A 47 9.45 -5.61 -14.63
C ASP A 47 8.64 -5.24 -13.39
N ILE A 48 9.06 -4.20 -12.64
CA ILE A 48 8.36 -3.68 -11.48
C ILE A 48 7.20 -2.77 -11.91
N TYR A 49 7.50 -1.74 -12.71
CA TYR A 49 6.52 -0.79 -13.24
C TYR A 49 6.72 -0.54 -14.74
N ASP A 50 5.70 -0.87 -15.53
CA ASP A 50 5.56 -0.40 -16.91
C ASP A 50 4.13 0.13 -17.13
N ALA A 51 3.99 1.31 -17.74
CA ALA A 51 2.68 1.92 -17.98
C ALA A 51 1.95 1.31 -19.20
N ASN A 52 2.69 0.65 -20.10
CA ASN A 52 2.18 0.16 -21.38
C ASN A 52 2.10 -1.37 -21.44
N LYS A 53 2.86 -2.08 -20.61
CA LYS A 53 2.91 -3.54 -20.53
C LYS A 53 2.59 -4.03 -19.13
N SER A 54 2.26 -5.31 -19.03
CA SER A 54 2.11 -5.97 -17.73
C SER A 54 3.41 -5.91 -16.93
N SER A 55 3.30 -5.60 -15.64
CA SER A 55 4.42 -5.60 -14.68
C SER A 55 3.93 -6.01 -13.28
N ILE A 56 4.82 -6.10 -12.29
CA ILE A 56 4.49 -6.46 -10.90
C ILE A 56 3.40 -5.55 -10.30
N LYS A 57 3.33 -4.26 -10.71
CA LYS A 57 2.26 -3.33 -10.29
C LYS A 57 0.85 -3.90 -10.47
N ASP A 58 0.65 -4.69 -11.53
CA ASP A 58 -0.67 -5.24 -11.87
C ASP A 58 -1.06 -6.43 -11.00
N ALA A 59 -0.13 -6.91 -10.17
CA ALA A 59 -0.35 -7.96 -9.19
C ALA A 59 -0.39 -7.45 -7.76
N VAL A 60 -0.21 -6.16 -7.48
CA VAL A 60 -0.16 -5.61 -6.10
C VAL A 60 -1.21 -4.50 -5.92
N PRO A 61 -2.48 -4.86 -5.73
CA PRO A 61 -3.54 -3.88 -5.46
C PRO A 61 -3.56 -3.40 -4.00
N GLN A 62 -4.21 -2.26 -3.79
CA GLN A 62 -4.62 -1.82 -2.46
C GLN A 62 -5.83 -2.65 -2.04
N PHE A 63 -5.84 -3.11 -0.80
CA PHE A 63 -6.93 -3.87 -0.20
C PHE A 63 -7.64 -3.00 0.84
N ASP A 64 -8.94 -2.79 0.64
CA ASP A 64 -9.85 -2.12 1.57
C ASP A 64 -9.34 -0.75 2.07
N GLY A 65 -8.74 0.03 1.15
CA GLY A 65 -8.21 1.38 1.41
C GLY A 65 -7.02 1.50 2.37
N GLY A 66 -6.73 0.49 3.20
CA GLY A 66 -5.74 0.56 4.29
C GLY A 66 -4.64 -0.50 4.25
N CYS A 67 -4.83 -1.57 3.47
CA CYS A 67 -3.90 -2.69 3.36
C CYS A 67 -3.35 -2.87 1.94
N THR A 68 -2.41 -3.80 1.81
CA THR A 68 -1.88 -4.28 0.54
C THR A 68 -2.31 -5.74 0.35
N ALA A 69 -2.53 -6.14 -0.89
CA ALA A 69 -2.72 -7.53 -1.27
C ALA A 69 -1.86 -7.85 -2.49
N GLU A 70 -1.74 -9.14 -2.80
CA GLU A 70 -1.07 -9.61 -4.01
C GLU A 70 -1.86 -10.69 -4.74
N MET A 71 -1.89 -10.60 -6.07
CA MET A 71 -2.50 -11.57 -6.95
C MET A 71 -1.57 -12.78 -7.10
N ILE A 72 -2.06 -13.97 -6.79
CA ILE A 72 -1.27 -15.22 -6.80
C ILE A 72 -1.83 -16.27 -7.76
N SER A 73 -2.83 -15.92 -8.58
CA SER A 73 -3.34 -16.81 -9.63
C SER A 73 -3.93 -16.06 -10.81
N ALA A 74 -4.04 -16.74 -11.95
CA ALA A 74 -4.73 -16.25 -13.14
C ALA A 74 -6.26 -16.15 -13.01
N LYS A 75 -6.84 -16.52 -11.85
CA LYS A 75 -8.29 -16.49 -11.57
C LYS A 75 -8.64 -15.63 -10.36
N GLY A 76 -7.94 -14.50 -10.21
CA GLY A 76 -8.35 -13.47 -9.26
C GLY A 76 -8.09 -13.78 -7.79
N LEU A 77 -7.43 -14.90 -7.48
CA LEU A 77 -7.04 -15.22 -6.10
C LEU A 77 -6.00 -14.22 -5.61
N LEU A 78 -6.28 -13.59 -4.48
CA LEU A 78 -5.37 -12.69 -3.79
C LEU A 78 -5.02 -13.19 -2.40
N LEU A 79 -3.84 -12.82 -1.93
CA LEU A 79 -3.35 -13.02 -0.58
C LEU A 79 -3.24 -11.64 0.10
N THR A 80 -3.63 -11.57 1.37
CA THR A 80 -3.40 -10.42 2.26
C THR A 80 -3.24 -10.93 3.69
N ASN A 81 -3.05 -10.05 4.68
CA ASN A 81 -2.95 -10.46 6.07
C ASN A 81 -4.32 -10.89 6.65
N HIS A 82 -4.30 -11.72 7.69
CA HIS A 82 -5.50 -12.08 8.45
C HIS A 82 -6.09 -10.82 9.11
N HIS A 83 -5.24 -9.95 9.67
CA HIS A 83 -5.72 -8.71 10.28
C HIS A 83 -6.29 -7.71 9.26
N CYS A 84 -5.85 -7.76 7.99
CA CYS A 84 -6.41 -6.96 6.91
C CYS A 84 -7.80 -7.46 6.49
N GLY A 85 -8.01 -8.78 6.46
CA GLY A 85 -9.32 -9.38 6.21
C GLY A 85 -10.24 -9.42 7.44
N PHE A 86 -9.77 -9.00 8.61
CA PHE A 86 -10.43 -9.27 9.89
C PHE A 86 -11.84 -8.70 9.98
N ASP A 87 -12.04 -7.46 9.53
CA ASP A 87 -13.35 -6.81 9.56
C ASP A 87 -14.35 -7.54 8.66
N ALA A 88 -13.92 -7.96 7.47
CA ALA A 88 -14.74 -8.77 6.57
C ALA A 88 -15.08 -10.15 7.18
N ILE A 89 -14.09 -10.82 7.79
CA ILE A 89 -14.29 -12.12 8.45
C ILE A 89 -15.24 -12.00 9.64
N GLN A 90 -15.09 -10.95 10.45
CA GLN A 90 -15.96 -10.67 11.59
C GLN A 90 -17.40 -10.41 11.11
N ASN A 91 -17.59 -9.62 10.06
CA ASN A 91 -18.92 -9.32 9.51
C ASN A 91 -19.61 -10.55 8.92
N LEU A 92 -18.85 -11.55 8.46
CA LEU A 92 -19.36 -12.84 7.99
C LEU A 92 -19.60 -13.85 9.12
N THR A 93 -18.99 -13.63 10.28
CA THR A 93 -19.07 -14.53 11.43
C THR A 93 -20.41 -14.40 12.14
N SER A 94 -20.93 -15.52 12.62
CA SER A 94 -22.15 -15.60 13.43
C SER A 94 -21.97 -16.65 14.53
N VAL A 95 -22.92 -16.74 15.48
CA VAL A 95 -22.89 -17.79 16.52
C VAL A 95 -22.91 -19.19 15.90
N ASP A 96 -23.62 -19.38 14.79
CA ASP A 96 -23.72 -20.68 14.11
C ASP A 96 -22.53 -20.98 13.21
N ASN A 97 -21.78 -19.94 12.80
CA ASN A 97 -20.62 -20.06 11.91
C ASN A 97 -19.50 -19.11 12.39
N ASP A 98 -18.68 -19.59 13.32
CA ASP A 98 -17.61 -18.81 13.94
C ASP A 98 -16.29 -18.89 13.15
N TYR A 99 -16.22 -18.14 12.05
CA TYR A 99 -15.03 -18.12 11.19
C TYR A 99 -13.81 -17.48 11.86
N LEU A 100 -14.00 -16.66 12.90
CA LEU A 100 -12.89 -16.11 13.68
C LEU A 100 -12.22 -17.20 14.51
N THR A 101 -13.00 -18.08 15.15
CA THR A 101 -12.49 -19.18 15.97
C THR A 101 -12.01 -20.34 15.12
N ASP A 102 -12.81 -20.77 14.14
CA ASP A 102 -12.58 -22.03 13.43
C ASP A 102 -11.83 -21.85 12.10
N GLY A 103 -11.73 -20.61 11.61
CA GLY A 103 -11.29 -20.32 10.25
C GLY A 103 -12.40 -20.63 9.23
N PHE A 104 -12.08 -20.42 7.95
CA PHE A 104 -13.00 -20.69 6.85
C PHE A 104 -12.22 -21.12 5.61
N TRP A 105 -12.77 -22.05 4.83
CA TRP A 105 -12.19 -22.51 3.57
C TRP A 105 -13.28 -22.90 2.57
N ALA A 106 -13.40 -22.14 1.49
CA ALA A 106 -14.25 -22.50 0.36
C ALA A 106 -13.57 -23.58 -0.49
N TYR A 107 -14.17 -24.77 -0.59
CA TYR A 107 -13.64 -25.87 -1.41
C TYR A 107 -14.02 -25.71 -2.88
N LYS A 108 -14.99 -24.84 -3.17
CA LYS A 108 -15.46 -24.49 -4.51
C LYS A 108 -15.73 -22.99 -4.60
N MET A 109 -15.61 -22.42 -5.80
CA MET A 109 -15.89 -20.99 -6.03
C MET A 109 -17.32 -20.57 -5.64
N SER A 110 -18.29 -21.48 -5.75
CA SER A 110 -19.68 -21.24 -5.33
C SER A 110 -19.86 -21.13 -3.81
N GLU A 111 -18.86 -21.55 -3.03
CA GLU A 111 -18.85 -21.49 -1.57
C GLU A 111 -18.13 -20.23 -1.06
N GLU A 112 -17.49 -19.45 -1.93
CA GLU A 112 -16.80 -18.21 -1.56
C GLU A 112 -17.81 -17.15 -1.09
N LEU A 113 -17.54 -16.53 0.06
CA LEU A 113 -18.50 -15.66 0.74
C LEU A 113 -18.34 -14.20 0.30
N PRO A 114 -19.39 -13.53 -0.21
CA PRO A 114 -19.31 -12.11 -0.59
C PRO A 114 -19.01 -11.23 0.63
N ALA A 115 -17.87 -10.54 0.61
CA ALA A 115 -17.49 -9.57 1.62
C ALA A 115 -18.07 -8.21 1.24
N LYS A 116 -19.06 -7.74 2.00
CA LYS A 116 -19.70 -6.44 1.75
C LYS A 116 -18.75 -5.31 2.11
N ASP A 117 -18.83 -4.22 1.35
CA ASP A 117 -18.09 -2.98 1.56
C ASP A 117 -16.56 -3.13 1.53
N VAL A 118 -16.04 -4.23 1.00
CA VAL A 118 -14.61 -4.44 0.72
C VAL A 118 -14.34 -4.10 -0.74
N ASP A 119 -13.33 -3.26 -0.98
CA ASP A 119 -12.84 -2.96 -2.32
C ASP A 119 -11.37 -3.35 -2.53
N VAL A 120 -11.02 -3.57 -3.79
CA VAL A 120 -9.64 -3.84 -4.20
C VAL A 120 -9.29 -2.95 -5.38
N MET A 121 -8.29 -2.08 -5.20
CA MET A 121 -7.93 -1.04 -6.17
C MET A 121 -6.57 -1.32 -6.82
N PHE A 122 -6.55 -1.42 -8.15
CA PHE A 122 -5.32 -1.52 -8.94
C PHE A 122 -4.85 -0.17 -9.46
N ILE A 123 -3.53 0.03 -9.55
CA ILE A 123 -2.92 1.16 -10.24
C ILE A 123 -2.73 0.83 -11.73
N VAL A 124 -3.44 1.56 -12.59
CA VAL A 124 -3.29 1.48 -14.05
C VAL A 124 -2.07 2.29 -14.49
N SER A 125 -1.96 3.55 -14.06
CA SER A 125 -0.82 4.42 -14.38
C SER A 125 -0.58 5.48 -13.32
N ILE A 126 0.67 5.97 -13.27
CA ILE A 126 1.17 7.03 -12.39
C ILE A 126 1.64 8.19 -13.28
N ASN A 127 1.11 9.38 -13.04
CA ASN A 127 1.31 10.55 -13.91
C ASN A 127 1.65 11.78 -13.06
N ASP A 128 2.80 12.42 -13.31
CA ASP A 128 3.12 13.71 -12.69
C ASP A 128 2.23 14.81 -13.30
N VAL A 129 1.48 15.50 -12.45
CA VAL A 129 0.56 16.58 -12.82
C VAL A 129 0.84 17.88 -12.07
N THR A 130 2.03 17.99 -11.48
CA THR A 130 2.41 19.10 -10.58
C THR A 130 2.22 20.46 -11.24
N LYS A 131 2.63 20.60 -12.51
CA LYS A 131 2.49 21.86 -13.25
C LYS A 131 1.02 22.27 -13.42
N GLN A 132 0.15 21.33 -13.77
CA GLN A 132 -1.27 21.57 -13.98
C GLN A 132 -1.99 21.90 -12.66
N ILE A 133 -1.57 21.30 -11.55
CA ILE A 133 -2.17 21.57 -10.24
C ILE A 133 -1.72 22.92 -9.67
N LEU A 134 -0.45 23.28 -9.85
CA LEU A 134 0.11 24.54 -9.33
C LEU A 134 -0.12 25.75 -10.24
N GLU A 135 -0.70 25.56 -11.43
CA GLU A 135 -0.97 26.64 -12.38
C GLU A 135 -1.88 27.74 -11.77
N GLY A 136 -1.37 28.98 -11.79
CA GLY A 136 -2.08 30.16 -11.30
C GLY A 136 -2.07 30.29 -9.78
N THR A 137 -1.21 29.56 -9.08
CA THR A 137 -1.03 29.66 -7.62
C THR A 137 0.11 30.60 -7.22
N GLU A 138 0.96 31.02 -8.16
CA GLU A 138 2.26 31.65 -7.91
C GLU A 138 2.15 33.03 -7.25
N ASN A 139 1.08 33.76 -7.56
CA ASN A 139 0.85 35.14 -7.08
C ASN A 139 -0.19 35.20 -5.94
N ILE A 140 -0.68 34.07 -5.45
CA ILE A 140 -1.66 34.02 -4.37
C ILE A 140 -0.93 33.99 -3.03
N LEU A 141 -0.96 35.11 -2.31
CA LEU A 141 -0.25 35.26 -1.04
C LEU A 141 -0.97 34.60 0.15
N ALA A 142 -2.30 34.58 0.13
CA ALA A 142 -3.09 33.95 1.19
C ALA A 142 -3.15 32.43 0.97
N GLU A 143 -2.60 31.65 1.90
CA GLU A 143 -2.52 30.20 1.76
C GLU A 143 -3.89 29.54 1.61
N ALA A 144 -4.92 30.05 2.28
CA ALA A 144 -6.29 29.55 2.13
C ALA A 144 -6.82 29.68 0.69
N ASP A 145 -6.59 30.84 0.06
CA ASP A 145 -6.97 31.08 -1.34
C ASP A 145 -6.12 30.25 -2.30
N ARG A 146 -4.84 30.05 -1.97
CA ARG A 146 -3.92 29.20 -2.72
C ARG A 146 -4.37 27.74 -2.70
N GLN A 147 -4.73 27.22 -1.54
CA GLN A 147 -5.29 25.87 -1.38
C GLN A 147 -6.63 25.73 -2.11
N LYS A 148 -7.51 26.73 -2.04
CA LYS A 148 -8.76 26.73 -2.81
C LYS A 148 -8.49 26.61 -4.31
N LYS A 149 -7.53 27.40 -4.84
CA LYS A 149 -7.12 27.33 -6.24
C LYS A 149 -6.56 25.95 -6.63
N ILE A 150 -5.74 25.35 -5.76
CA ILE A 150 -5.23 23.99 -5.94
C ILE A 150 -6.39 22.98 -6.00
N GLN A 151 -7.37 23.06 -5.10
CA GLN A 151 -8.53 22.16 -5.11
C GLN A 151 -9.38 22.32 -6.37
N GLU A 152 -9.59 23.55 -6.85
CA GLU A 152 -10.27 23.79 -8.13
C GLU A 152 -9.53 23.12 -9.29
N ASN A 153 -8.21 23.24 -9.34
CA ASN A 153 -7.37 22.60 -10.34
C ASN A 153 -7.42 21.05 -10.22
N ILE A 154 -7.41 20.50 -9.01
CA ILE A 154 -7.56 19.05 -8.75
C ILE A 154 -8.90 18.53 -9.28
N ILE A 155 -10.00 19.20 -8.96
CA ILE A 155 -11.36 18.80 -9.38
C ILE A 155 -11.44 18.82 -10.91
N LYS A 156 -10.98 19.93 -11.52
CA LYS A 156 -10.97 20.10 -12.98
C LYS A 156 -10.14 19.02 -13.66
N LEU A 157 -8.93 18.76 -13.18
CA LEU A 157 -8.03 17.79 -13.83
C LEU A 157 -8.53 16.35 -13.64
N SER A 158 -8.99 15.99 -12.44
CA SER A 158 -9.53 14.65 -12.16
C SER A 158 -10.72 14.30 -13.06
N ALA A 159 -11.58 15.29 -13.38
CA ALA A 159 -12.72 15.10 -14.29
C ALA A 159 -12.33 14.94 -15.77
N ASN A 160 -11.20 15.51 -16.20
CA ASN A 160 -10.82 15.60 -17.62
C ASN A 160 -9.63 14.71 -18.02
N PHE A 161 -8.86 14.19 -17.06
CA PHE A 161 -7.73 13.33 -17.36
C PHE A 161 -8.21 12.01 -18.00
N LYS A 162 -7.57 11.64 -19.11
CA LYS A 162 -8.00 10.50 -19.94
C LYS A 162 -7.95 9.21 -19.13
N LYS A 163 -9.08 8.50 -19.10
CA LYS A 163 -9.24 7.18 -18.48
C LYS A 163 -10.37 6.43 -19.20
N GLU A 164 -10.43 5.12 -19.00
CA GLU A 164 -11.57 4.32 -19.42
C GLU A 164 -12.82 4.61 -18.56
N THR A 165 -13.99 4.19 -19.02
CA THR A 165 -15.26 4.50 -18.33
C THR A 165 -15.39 3.82 -16.97
N TRP A 166 -14.75 2.66 -16.78
CA TRP A 166 -14.71 1.89 -15.51
C TRP A 166 -13.53 2.24 -14.61
N GLN A 167 -12.67 3.17 -15.03
CA GLN A 167 -11.52 3.63 -14.26
C GLN A 167 -11.85 4.88 -13.46
N GLU A 168 -10.99 5.22 -12.51
CA GLU A 168 -11.04 6.44 -11.71
C GLU A 168 -9.72 7.21 -11.79
N ASN A 169 -9.78 8.53 -11.55
CA ASN A 169 -8.59 9.37 -11.39
C ASN A 169 -8.49 9.79 -9.92
N LYS A 170 -7.34 9.53 -9.28
CA LYS A 170 -7.04 9.95 -7.91
C LYS A 170 -5.78 10.79 -7.90
N ILE A 171 -5.87 12.05 -7.51
CA ILE A 171 -4.71 12.94 -7.35
C ILE A 171 -4.28 12.91 -5.89
N ARG A 172 -2.97 12.84 -5.66
CA ARG A 172 -2.36 12.86 -4.32
C ARG A 172 -1.22 13.86 -4.29
N ALA A 173 -1.12 14.57 -3.16
CA ALA A 173 -0.01 15.45 -2.86
C ALA A 173 1.17 14.62 -2.31
N PHE A 174 2.36 14.93 -2.77
CA PHE A 174 3.63 14.38 -2.32
C PHE A 174 4.52 15.53 -1.84
N PHE A 175 5.48 15.21 -0.97
CA PHE A 175 6.46 16.17 -0.44
C PHE A 175 5.79 17.42 0.15
N GLU A 176 4.80 17.25 1.03
CA GLU A 176 4.04 18.35 1.67
C GLU A 176 3.42 19.36 0.67
N GLY A 177 2.95 18.85 -0.49
CA GLY A 177 2.32 19.67 -1.52
C GLY A 177 3.27 20.30 -2.54
N ASN A 178 4.56 19.94 -2.51
CA ASN A 178 5.51 20.36 -3.54
C ASN A 178 5.37 19.58 -4.85
N GLN A 179 4.74 18.40 -4.83
CA GLN A 179 4.47 17.59 -6.01
C GLN A 179 3.05 17.02 -5.98
N TYR A 180 2.42 16.88 -7.15
CA TYR A 180 1.11 16.27 -7.30
C TYR A 180 1.16 15.17 -8.36
N ILE A 181 0.70 13.98 -7.98
CA ILE A 181 0.70 12.79 -8.83
C ILE A 181 -0.73 12.30 -8.99
N LEU A 182 -1.11 12.04 -10.25
CA LEU A 182 -2.39 11.46 -10.63
C LEU A 182 -2.21 9.96 -10.88
N PHE A 183 -3.02 9.17 -10.19
CA PHE A 183 -3.16 7.74 -10.37
C PHE A 183 -4.44 7.47 -11.16
N VAL A 184 -4.31 6.75 -12.27
CA VAL A 184 -5.48 6.12 -12.92
C VAL A 184 -5.65 4.75 -12.27
N THR A 185 -6.87 4.43 -11.82
CA THR A 185 -7.12 3.23 -11.00
C THR A 185 -8.32 2.42 -11.50
N GLU A 186 -8.35 1.13 -11.17
CA GLU A 186 -9.51 0.23 -11.35
C GLU A 186 -9.91 -0.32 -9.97
N THR A 187 -11.13 -0.04 -9.51
CA THR A 187 -11.61 -0.38 -8.16
C THR A 187 -12.67 -1.48 -8.24
N PHE A 188 -12.31 -2.72 -7.88
CA PHE A 188 -13.23 -3.86 -7.85
C PHE A 188 -13.97 -3.94 -6.52
N LYS A 189 -15.26 -4.30 -6.58
CA LYS A 189 -16.18 -4.27 -5.42
C LYS A 189 -16.91 -5.59 -5.15
N ASP A 190 -16.75 -6.59 -6.03
CA ASP A 190 -17.18 -7.95 -5.76
C ASP A 190 -15.96 -8.77 -5.28
N ILE A 191 -15.70 -8.69 -3.99
CA ILE A 191 -14.58 -9.36 -3.32
C ILE A 191 -15.16 -10.44 -2.42
N ARG A 192 -14.67 -11.68 -2.56
CA ARG A 192 -15.21 -12.83 -1.83
C ARG A 192 -14.15 -13.51 -1.00
N LEU A 193 -14.46 -13.82 0.26
CA LEU A 193 -13.60 -14.59 1.15
C LEU A 193 -13.47 -16.01 0.61
N VAL A 194 -12.23 -16.47 0.44
CA VAL A 194 -11.88 -17.81 -0.04
C VAL A 194 -11.37 -18.67 1.12
N GLY A 195 -10.51 -18.10 1.96
CA GLY A 195 -9.87 -18.85 3.03
C GLY A 195 -9.29 -17.96 4.11
N THR A 196 -9.40 -18.38 5.37
CA THR A 196 -8.72 -17.76 6.49
C THR A 196 -8.38 -18.82 7.53
N PRO A 197 -7.18 -18.80 8.13
CA PRO A 197 -6.87 -19.66 9.26
C PRO A 197 -7.73 -19.26 10.49
N PRO A 198 -7.85 -20.15 11.49
CA PRO A 198 -8.41 -19.76 12.78
C PRO A 198 -7.57 -18.65 13.43
N SER A 199 -8.20 -17.81 14.23
CA SER A 199 -7.54 -16.71 14.95
C SER A 199 -6.36 -17.17 15.81
N SER A 200 -6.40 -18.40 16.34
CA SER A 200 -5.29 -19.00 17.08
C SER A 200 -4.00 -19.11 16.26
N ILE A 201 -4.09 -19.10 14.93
CA ILE A 201 -2.96 -19.07 13.99
C ILE A 201 -2.81 -17.66 13.41
N GLY A 202 -3.91 -17.08 12.89
CA GLY A 202 -3.92 -15.79 12.18
C GLY A 202 -3.49 -14.60 13.04
N LYS A 203 -3.66 -14.69 14.36
CA LYS A 203 -3.19 -13.71 15.35
C LYS A 203 -2.55 -14.38 16.57
N PHE A 204 -1.82 -15.48 16.36
CA PHE A 204 -1.04 -16.14 17.42
C PHE A 204 -0.19 -15.13 18.20
N GLY A 205 -0.24 -15.20 19.54
CA GLY A 205 0.41 -14.27 20.46
C GLY A 205 -0.31 -12.93 20.65
N SER A 206 -1.25 -12.58 19.75
CA SER A 206 -2.06 -11.36 19.73
C SER A 206 -1.27 -10.14 20.20
N ASP A 207 -1.70 -9.51 21.29
CA ASP A 207 -1.18 -8.23 21.77
C ASP A 207 0.22 -8.37 22.37
N THR A 208 0.53 -9.53 22.99
CA THR A 208 1.85 -9.80 23.59
C THR A 208 2.94 -9.87 22.53
N ASP A 209 2.64 -10.48 21.38
CA ASP A 209 3.62 -10.64 20.30
C ASP A 209 3.51 -9.51 19.26
N ASN A 210 2.48 -8.66 19.32
CA ASN A 210 2.35 -7.54 18.39
C ASN A 210 3.55 -6.59 18.51
N TRP A 211 4.09 -6.15 17.36
CA TRP A 211 5.35 -5.40 17.27
C TRP A 211 6.62 -6.08 17.84
N VAL A 212 6.59 -7.40 18.08
CA VAL A 212 7.75 -8.18 18.59
C VAL A 212 8.35 -9.10 17.51
N TRP A 213 9.68 -9.24 17.55
CA TRP A 213 10.48 -10.29 16.90
C TRP A 213 11.31 -11.02 17.99
N PRO A 214 11.44 -12.38 17.98
CA PRO A 214 10.92 -13.37 17.03
C PRO A 214 9.40 -13.42 16.92
N ARG A 215 8.88 -13.90 15.79
CA ARG A 215 7.43 -13.98 15.51
C ARG A 215 7.06 -15.34 14.91
N HIS A 216 5.89 -15.85 15.30
CA HIS A 216 5.38 -17.17 14.88
C HIS A 216 3.92 -17.14 14.40
N THR A 217 3.41 -15.97 14.01
CA THR A 217 2.02 -15.77 13.57
C THR A 217 1.84 -16.12 12.09
N GLY A 218 0.83 -16.92 11.77
CA GLY A 218 0.42 -17.22 10.39
C GLY A 218 -0.58 -16.17 9.88
N ASP A 219 -0.16 -14.92 9.82
CA ASP A 219 -1.03 -13.76 9.53
C ASP A 219 -1.36 -13.64 8.04
N PHE A 220 -2.31 -14.47 7.56
CA PHE A 220 -2.78 -14.40 6.18
C PHE A 220 -4.29 -14.68 6.06
N SER A 221 -4.90 -14.15 5.02
CA SER A 221 -6.24 -14.49 4.54
C SER A 221 -6.27 -14.41 3.02
N MET A 222 -7.21 -15.13 2.40
CA MET A 222 -7.34 -15.29 0.97
C MET A 222 -8.71 -14.81 0.51
N PHE A 223 -8.72 -13.95 -0.50
CA PHE A 223 -9.93 -13.49 -1.16
C PHE A 223 -9.83 -13.73 -2.66
N ARG A 224 -10.96 -13.60 -3.36
CA ARG A 224 -11.01 -13.61 -4.82
C ARG A 224 -11.75 -12.38 -5.32
N ILE A 225 -11.16 -11.74 -6.32
CA ILE A 225 -11.79 -10.66 -7.08
C ILE A 225 -12.71 -11.27 -8.13
N TYR A 226 -13.94 -10.78 -8.18
CA TYR A 226 -14.91 -11.05 -9.24
C TYR A 226 -15.13 -9.81 -10.10
N ALA A 227 -15.47 -10.03 -11.36
CA ALA A 227 -15.61 -9.02 -12.39
C ALA A 227 -16.83 -9.30 -13.27
N ASP A 228 -17.23 -8.30 -14.06
CA ASP A 228 -18.23 -8.50 -15.11
C ASP A 228 -17.71 -9.43 -16.22
N LYS A 229 -18.57 -9.74 -17.20
CA LYS A 229 -18.23 -10.58 -18.37
C LYS A 229 -17.15 -9.98 -19.26
N ASN A 230 -16.80 -8.71 -19.10
CA ASN A 230 -15.74 -8.02 -19.82
C ASN A 230 -14.44 -7.91 -18.99
N ASN A 231 -14.36 -8.61 -17.85
CA ASN A 231 -13.23 -8.55 -16.92
C ASN A 231 -13.02 -7.16 -16.30
N ARG A 232 -14.10 -6.38 -16.12
CA ARG A 232 -14.10 -5.02 -15.55
C ARG A 232 -14.66 -5.01 -14.13
N PRO A 233 -14.32 -3.97 -13.34
CA PRO A 233 -14.95 -3.77 -12.04
C PRO A 233 -16.47 -3.73 -12.10
N ALA A 234 -17.10 -4.44 -11.17
CA ALA A 234 -18.54 -4.50 -11.03
C ALA A 234 -18.90 -4.57 -9.54
N GLU A 235 -20.12 -4.12 -9.22
CA GLU A 235 -20.78 -4.46 -7.96
C GLU A 235 -21.06 -5.97 -7.91
N TYR A 236 -21.35 -6.50 -6.72
CA TYR A 236 -21.72 -7.91 -6.56
C TYR A 236 -22.87 -8.31 -7.48
N ALA A 237 -22.66 -9.38 -8.25
CA ALA A 237 -23.70 -10.06 -8.99
C ALA A 237 -23.43 -11.57 -8.97
N ALA A 238 -24.51 -12.37 -8.93
CA ALA A 238 -24.41 -13.82 -8.92
C ALA A 238 -23.77 -14.40 -10.21
N ASP A 239 -23.83 -13.68 -11.32
CA ASP A 239 -23.24 -14.08 -12.61
C ASP A 239 -21.89 -13.41 -12.92
N ASN A 240 -21.31 -12.66 -11.96
CA ASN A 240 -19.93 -12.22 -12.06
C ASN A 240 -19.00 -13.45 -12.09
N VAL A 241 -17.85 -13.28 -12.74
CA VAL A 241 -16.85 -14.35 -12.94
C VAL A 241 -15.53 -13.96 -12.28
N PRO A 242 -14.67 -14.94 -11.91
CA PRO A 242 -13.33 -14.65 -11.41
C PRO A 242 -12.55 -13.70 -12.32
N TYR A 243 -12.05 -12.62 -11.75
CA TYR A 243 -11.20 -11.66 -12.46
C TYR A 243 -9.93 -12.34 -12.98
N ILE A 244 -9.56 -12.04 -14.22
CA ILE A 244 -8.32 -12.47 -14.85
C ILE A 244 -7.34 -11.29 -14.75
N PRO A 245 -6.35 -11.33 -13.85
CA PRO A 245 -5.43 -10.23 -13.67
C PRO A 245 -4.44 -10.12 -14.84
N LYS A 246 -3.93 -8.92 -15.08
CA LYS A 246 -2.89 -8.69 -16.10
C LYS A 246 -1.56 -9.36 -15.72
N HIS A 247 -1.30 -9.51 -14.42
CA HIS A 247 -0.14 -10.19 -13.86
C HIS A 247 -0.52 -10.94 -12.57
N PHE A 248 0.21 -11.98 -12.20
CA PHE A 248 0.13 -12.62 -10.88
C PHE A 248 1.50 -13.16 -10.49
N LEU A 249 1.77 -13.22 -9.19
CA LEU A 249 3.07 -13.60 -8.65
C LEU A 249 3.19 -15.13 -8.55
N PRO A 250 4.24 -15.75 -9.12
CA PRO A 250 4.55 -17.14 -8.83
C PRO A 250 5.02 -17.28 -7.38
N ILE A 251 4.58 -18.33 -6.69
CA ILE A 251 4.99 -18.63 -5.31
C ILE A 251 6.19 -19.58 -5.37
N SER A 252 7.33 -19.12 -4.82
CA SER A 252 8.53 -19.95 -4.67
C SER A 252 8.35 -20.96 -3.54
N LEU A 253 8.87 -22.18 -3.74
CA LEU A 253 8.94 -23.22 -2.70
C LEU A 253 10.38 -23.48 -2.22
N ASP A 254 11.35 -22.70 -2.73
CA ASP A 254 12.79 -22.91 -2.45
C ASP A 254 13.22 -22.34 -1.09
N GLY A 255 12.31 -21.68 -0.37
CA GLY A 255 12.56 -21.01 0.90
C GLY A 255 13.30 -19.69 0.75
N VAL A 256 13.83 -19.20 1.88
CA VAL A 256 14.60 -17.95 1.98
C VAL A 256 15.82 -18.17 2.85
N LYS A 257 16.87 -17.39 2.60
CA LYS A 257 18.13 -17.41 3.37
C LYS A 257 18.56 -16.00 3.72
N GLU A 258 19.41 -15.90 4.74
CA GLU A 258 20.02 -14.64 5.11
C GLU A 258 20.76 -14.03 3.89
N ASN A 259 20.58 -12.72 3.69
CA ASN A 259 21.11 -11.93 2.57
C ASN A 259 20.46 -12.18 1.19
N ASP A 260 19.36 -12.94 1.11
CA ASP A 260 18.55 -12.94 -0.11
C ASP A 260 17.96 -11.55 -0.36
N PHE A 261 18.01 -11.10 -1.60
CA PHE A 261 17.37 -9.86 -2.01
C PHE A 261 15.87 -9.94 -1.79
N THR A 262 15.30 -8.96 -1.10
CA THR A 262 13.86 -8.81 -0.94
C THR A 262 13.40 -7.46 -1.46
N MET A 263 12.20 -7.45 -2.05
CA MET A 263 11.53 -6.24 -2.49
C MET A 263 10.10 -6.29 -1.99
N VAL A 264 9.69 -5.26 -1.25
CA VAL A 264 8.32 -5.11 -0.76
C VAL A 264 7.67 -3.97 -1.52
N MET A 265 6.49 -4.23 -2.09
CA MET A 265 5.68 -3.23 -2.77
C MET A 265 4.31 -3.19 -2.12
N GLY A 266 3.78 -2.00 -1.88
CA GLY A 266 2.51 -1.82 -1.20
C GLY A 266 2.13 -0.36 -1.04
N TYR A 267 1.16 -0.09 -0.17
CA TYR A 267 0.53 1.22 -0.01
C TYR A 267 0.78 1.76 1.40
N PRO A 268 2.02 2.19 1.74
CA PRO A 268 2.30 2.77 3.06
C PRO A 268 1.46 4.03 3.27
N GLY A 269 0.73 4.10 4.39
CA GLY A 269 -0.26 5.15 4.62
C GLY A 269 0.33 6.53 4.91
N ARG A 270 1.24 6.62 5.90
CA ARG A 270 1.84 7.90 6.30
C ARG A 270 3.21 7.71 6.94
N THR A 271 4.16 8.58 6.56
CA THR A 271 5.45 8.77 7.22
C THR A 271 5.65 10.26 7.53
N ASN A 272 6.57 10.60 8.44
CA ASN A 272 6.86 11.99 8.78
C ASN A 272 8.37 12.21 8.96
N GLU A 273 9.19 11.68 8.04
CA GLU A 273 10.66 11.64 8.14
C GLU A 273 11.32 13.03 8.21
N TYR A 274 10.62 14.09 7.81
CA TYR A 274 11.14 15.47 7.72
C TYR A 274 10.61 16.39 8.82
N LEU A 275 10.08 15.84 9.91
CA LEU A 275 9.61 16.65 11.04
C LEU A 275 10.76 17.41 11.72
N PRO A 276 10.53 18.67 12.15
CA PRO A 276 11.48 19.38 12.98
C PRO A 276 11.51 18.80 14.39
N ALA A 277 12.61 19.02 15.12
CA ALA A 277 12.80 18.52 16.48
C ALA A 277 11.65 18.90 17.44
N VAL A 278 11.09 20.10 17.31
CA VAL A 278 9.96 20.58 18.13
C VAL A 278 8.68 19.75 17.92
N ALA A 279 8.45 19.22 16.72
CA ALA A 279 7.30 18.35 16.46
C ALA A 279 7.51 16.95 17.07
N ILE A 280 8.76 16.45 17.04
CA ILE A 280 9.12 15.20 17.71
C ILE A 280 8.96 15.32 19.22
N GLU A 281 9.41 16.44 19.80
CA GLU A 281 9.25 16.73 21.24
C GLU A 281 7.78 16.73 21.66
N GLN A 282 6.91 17.38 20.87
CA GLN A 282 5.46 17.37 21.12
C GLN A 282 4.85 15.96 21.06
N ILE A 283 5.27 15.15 20.08
CA ILE A 283 4.81 13.76 19.95
C ILE A 283 5.20 12.95 21.19
N LEU A 284 6.45 13.08 21.65
CA LEU A 284 7.00 12.31 22.76
C LEU A 284 6.42 12.72 24.11
N ASN A 285 6.34 14.03 24.37
CA ASN A 285 6.07 14.54 25.72
C ASN A 285 4.58 14.79 25.97
N GLU A 286 3.78 15.03 24.92
CA GLU A 286 2.38 15.45 25.07
C GLU A 286 1.41 14.48 24.39
N LEU A 287 1.56 14.28 23.07
CA LEU A 287 0.53 13.59 22.28
C LEU A 287 0.49 12.08 22.52
N ASN A 288 1.64 11.40 22.50
CA ASN A 288 1.66 9.95 22.70
C ASN A 288 1.30 9.55 24.14
N PRO A 289 1.82 10.18 25.20
CA PRO A 289 1.42 9.86 26.58
C PRO A 289 -0.09 9.94 26.79
N ALA A 290 -0.74 11.02 26.32
CA ALA A 290 -2.19 11.17 26.43
C ALA A 290 -2.97 10.07 25.69
N LYS A 291 -2.58 9.75 24.44
CA LYS A 291 -3.22 8.66 23.67
C LYS A 291 -3.01 7.30 24.31
N ILE A 292 -1.82 7.03 24.86
CA ILE A 292 -1.49 5.77 25.53
C ILE A 292 -2.35 5.62 26.78
N GLU A 293 -2.40 6.63 27.64
CA GLU A 293 -3.17 6.55 28.89
C GLU A 293 -4.66 6.30 28.64
N ILE A 294 -5.26 7.02 27.68
CA ILE A 294 -6.67 6.85 27.35
C ILE A 294 -6.94 5.44 26.80
N ARG A 295 -6.11 4.96 25.86
CA ARG A 295 -6.31 3.65 25.24
C ARG A 295 -6.05 2.49 26.20
N ASP A 296 -5.04 2.59 27.04
CA ASP A 296 -4.74 1.57 28.07
C ASP A 296 -5.93 1.38 29.02
N LYS A 297 -6.55 2.48 29.48
CA LYS A 297 -7.75 2.41 30.33
C LYS A 297 -8.94 1.80 29.59
N ALA A 298 -9.17 2.18 28.34
CA ALA A 298 -10.28 1.64 27.55
C ALA A 298 -10.13 0.13 27.29
N LEU A 299 -8.93 -0.32 26.89
CA LEU A 299 -8.64 -1.72 26.59
C LEU A 299 -8.74 -2.64 27.80
N LYS A 300 -8.48 -2.13 29.02
CA LYS A 300 -8.64 -2.92 30.26
C LYS A 300 -10.09 -3.21 30.64
N VAL A 301 -11.05 -2.48 30.08
CA VAL A 301 -12.49 -2.66 30.33
C VAL A 301 -13.15 -3.57 29.29
N ALA A 302 -12.56 -3.62 28.09
CA ALA A 302 -13.07 -4.36 26.93
C ALA A 302 -12.87 -5.87 27.04
#